data_AF-A0A7V3VWV5-F1
#
_entry.id   AF-A0A7V3VWV5-F1
#
_cell.length_a   1.000
_cell.length_b   1.000
_cell.length_c   1.000
_cell.angle_alpha   90.00
_cell.angle_beta   90.00
_cell.angle_gamma   90.00
#
_symmetry.space_group_name_H-M   'P 1'
#
loop_
_entity.id
_entity.type
_entity.pdbx_description
1 polymer ?
#
loop_
_entity_poly.entity_id
_entity_poly.type
_entity_poly.pdbx_seq_one_letter_code
_entity_poly.pdbx_strand_id
1 'polypeptide(L)' 'MTASHEPLCIHCEQRPSASPLDLCPVCHAVKSIRVLYLRRRGWTPEWEQHLRRLTVRAKERLPLFPREPPAD' A
#
# COMPACT_ATOMS: atom_id res chain seq x y z
N MET A 1 8.44 19.79 -29.27
CA MET A 1 7.75 18.50 -29.52
C MET A 1 7.73 17.74 -28.21
N THR A 2 6.64 17.87 -27.45
CA THR A 2 6.49 17.16 -26.17
C THR A 2 6.19 15.70 -26.47
N ALA A 3 7.17 14.82 -26.24
CA ALA A 3 6.96 13.39 -26.24
C ALA A 3 5.84 13.09 -25.24
N SER A 4 4.68 12.70 -25.76
CA SER A 4 3.55 12.26 -24.94
C SER A 4 3.94 10.88 -24.42
N HIS A 5 4.69 10.83 -23.32
CA HIS A 5 4.94 9.59 -22.62
C HIS A 5 3.59 9.12 -22.06
N GLU A 6 2.96 8.18 -22.76
CA GLU A 6 1.84 7.47 -22.18
C GLU A 6 2.30 6.83 -20.86
N PRO A 7 1.62 7.10 -19.74
CA PRO A 7 2.00 6.55 -18.46
C PRO A 7 1.92 5.02 -18.52
N LEU A 8 3.03 4.34 -18.20
CA LEU A 8 3.10 2.88 -18.18
C LEU A 8 2.36 2.32 -16.97
N CYS A 9 1.90 1.08 -17.10
CA CYS A 9 1.32 0.32 -16.01
C CYS A 9 2.31 0.17 -14.84
N ILE A 10 1.94 0.63 -13.64
CA ILE A 10 2.78 0.53 -12.44
C ILE A 10 3.05 -0.92 -11.98
N HIS A 11 2.33 -1.91 -12.52
CA HIS A 11 2.53 -3.31 -12.18
C HIS A 11 3.43 -4.07 -13.15
N CYS A 12 3.20 -3.92 -14.45
CA CYS A 12 3.92 -4.70 -15.46
C CYS A 12 4.89 -3.89 -16.31
N GLU A 13 4.87 -2.56 -16.22
CA GLU A 13 5.74 -1.61 -16.94
C GLU A 13 5.75 -1.72 -18.48
N GLN A 14 4.92 -2.60 -19.04
CA GLN A 14 4.96 -2.95 -20.48
C GLN A 14 3.84 -2.32 -21.30
N ARG A 15 2.74 -1.94 -20.67
CA ARG A 15 1.52 -1.50 -21.35
C ARG A 15 1.09 -0.14 -20.82
N PRO A 16 0.42 0.69 -21.63
CA PRO A 16 -0.14 1.93 -21.14
C PRO A 16 -1.11 1.65 -20.00
N SER A 17 -1.02 2.48 -18.97
CA SER A 17 -2.00 2.54 -17.89
C SER A 17 -3.31 3.12 -18.44
N ALA A 18 -4.43 2.56 -17.97
CA ALA A 18 -5.76 2.91 -18.47
C ALA A 18 -6.81 2.96 -17.36
N SER A 19 -6.39 2.89 -16.09
CA SER A 19 -7.27 2.86 -14.93
C SER A 19 -6.82 3.86 -13.86
N PRO A 20 -7.71 4.28 -12.94
CA PRO A 20 -7.37 5.18 -11.84
C PRO A 20 -6.30 4.66 -10.86
N LEU A 21 -5.90 3.39 -10.98
CA LEU A 21 -4.84 2.77 -10.18
C LEU A 21 -3.51 2.72 -10.93
N ASP A 22 -3.39 3.44 -12.05
CA ASP A 22 -2.25 3.41 -12.97
C ASP A 22 -1.94 2.00 -13.50
N LEU A 23 -2.97 1.14 -13.60
CA LEU A 23 -2.86 -0.22 -14.14
C LEU A 23 -3.36 -0.29 -15.58
N CYS A 24 -2.76 -1.16 -16.40
CA CYS A 24 -3.30 -1.52 -17.71
C CYS A 24 -4.57 -2.39 -17.57
N PRO A 25 -5.39 -2.54 -18.64
CA PRO A 25 -6.65 -3.29 -18.57
C PRO A 25 -6.50 -4.73 -18.07
N VAL A 26 -5.40 -5.40 -18.42
CA VAL A 26 -5.12 -6.78 -18.00
C VAL A 26 -4.80 -6.84 -16.51
N CYS A 27 -3.88 -6.00 -16.01
CA CYS A 27 -3.52 -5.96 -14.59
C CYS A 27 -4.71 -5.51 -13.73
N HIS A 28 -5.53 -4.58 -14.23
CA HIS A 28 -6.72 -4.11 -13.53
C HIS A 28 -7.81 -5.19 -13.40
N ALA A 29 -7.93 -6.10 -14.37
CA ALA A 29 -8.91 -7.19 -14.35
C ALA A 29 -8.60 -8.26 -13.28
N VAL A 30 -7.34 -8.37 -12.84
CA VAL A 30 -6.94 -9.36 -11.82
C VAL A 30 -7.23 -8.83 -10.42
N LYS A 31 -8.17 -9.47 -9.71
CA LYS A 31 -8.63 -9.04 -8.38
C LYS A 31 -7.50 -8.87 -7.35
N SER A 32 -6.54 -9.81 -7.29
CA SER A 32 -5.42 -9.74 -6.34
C SER A 32 -4.49 -8.55 -6.62
N ILE A 33 -4.19 -8.29 -7.89
CA ILE A 33 -3.43 -7.11 -8.33
C ILE A 33 -4.17 -5.84 -7.93
N ARG A 34 -5.45 -5.72 -8.28
CA ARG A 34 -6.25 -4.55 -7.91
C ARG A 34 -6.25 -4.30 -6.39
N VAL A 35 -6.41 -5.36 -5.59
CA VAL A 35 -6.38 -5.26 -4.12
C VAL A 35 -5.02 -4.80 -3.61
N LEU A 36 -3.91 -5.19 -4.23
CA LEU A 36 -2.56 -4.74 -3.87
C LEU A 36 -2.42 -3.22 -3.99
N TYR A 37 -2.92 -2.65 -5.09
CA TYR A 37 -2.81 -1.21 -5.36
C TYR A 37 -3.91 -0.39 -4.69
N LEU A 38 -5.08 -0.98 -4.42
CA LEU A 38 -6.11 -0.39 -3.55
C LEU A 38 -5.64 -0.35 -2.09
N ARG A 39 -4.98 -1.41 -1.61
CA ARG A 39 -4.50 -1.53 -0.23
C ARG A 39 -3.00 -1.27 -0.18
N ARG A 40 -2.57 -0.05 -0.51
CA ARG A 40 -1.18 0.36 -0.21
C ARG A 40 -0.98 0.26 1.31
N ARG A 41 -0.13 -0.67 1.76
CA ARG A 41 0.33 -0.72 3.16
C ARG A 41 0.99 0.62 3.49
N GLY A 42 0.66 1.21 4.65
CA GLY A 42 1.15 2.55 5.06
C GLY A 42 0.22 3.71 4.69
N TRP A 43 -1.09 3.46 4.58
CA TRP A 43 -2.03 4.30 3.84
C TRP A 43 -2.23 5.75 4.31
N THR A 44 -1.74 6.11 5.49
CA THR A 44 -1.58 7.52 5.89
C THR A 44 -0.24 7.69 6.62
N PRO A 45 0.36 8.90 6.62
CA PRO A 45 1.57 9.16 7.39
C PRO A 45 1.45 8.72 8.86
N GLU A 46 0.25 8.84 9.44
CA GLU A 46 -0.06 8.40 10.80
C GLU A 46 0.01 6.88 10.95
N TRP A 47 -0.47 6.13 9.94
CA TRP A 47 -0.39 4.67 9.93
C TRP A 47 1.04 4.17 9.75
N GLU A 48 1.84 4.81 8.90
CA GLU A 48 3.28 4.51 8.82
C GLU A 48 4.00 4.81 10.14
N GLN A 49 3.73 5.96 10.76
CA GLN A 49 4.28 6.29 12.08
C GLN A 49 3.84 5.28 13.15
N HIS A 50 2.58 4.82 13.09
CA HIS A 50 2.10 3.77 13.97
C HIS A 50 2.89 2.46 13.78
N LEU A 51 3.08 2.00 12.55
CA LEU A 51 3.87 0.80 12.24
C LEU A 51 5.35 0.95 12.66
N ARG A 52 5.95 2.14 12.47
CA ARG A 52 7.31 2.43 12.97
C ARG A 52 7.39 2.30 14.49
N ARG A 53 6.43 2.87 15.22
CA ARG A 53 6.35 2.76 16.69
C ARG A 53 6.23 1.30 17.15
N LEU A 54 5.36 0.52 16.50
CA LEU A 54 5.24 -0.92 16.80
C LEU A 54 6.54 -1.68 16.52
N THR A 55 7.23 -1.35 15.44
CA THR A 55 8.50 -1.97 15.07
C THR A 55 9.60 -1.68 16.10
N VAL A 56 9.68 -0.44 16.61
CA VAL A 56 10.62 -0.08 17.69
C VAL A 56 10.31 -0.87 18.96
N ARG A 57 9.05 -0.92 19.39
CA ARG A 57 8.63 -1.70 20.56
C ARG A 57 8.96 -3.19 20.43
N ALA A 58 8.76 -3.76 19.24
CA ALA A 58 9.11 -5.14 18.95
C ALA A 58 10.62 -5.40 19.16
N LYS A 59 11.48 -4.50 18.67
CA LYS A 59 12.94 -4.60 18.84
C LYS A 59 13.36 -4.55 20.31
N GLU A 60 12.66 -3.76 21.11
CA GLU A 60 12.87 -3.63 22.55
C GLU A 60 12.16 -4.70 23.38
N ARG A 61 11.51 -5.69 22.74
CA ARG A 61 10.71 -6.75 23.39
C ARG A 61 9.60 -6.21 24.31
N LEU A 62 9.08 -5.03 23.99
CA LEU A 62 7.95 -4.42 24.68
C LEU A 62 6.62 -4.94 24.11
N PRO A 63 5.53 -4.96 24.91
CA PRO A 63 4.20 -5.32 24.42
C PRO A 63 3.78 -4.42 23.25
N LEU A 64 3.35 -5.01 22.13
CA LEU A 64 3.00 -4.26 20.91
C LEU A 64 1.73 -3.44 21.08
N PHE A 65 0.77 -3.96 21.83
CA PHE A 65 -0.51 -3.30 22.10
C PHE A 65 -0.65 -3.10 23.62
N PRO A 66 -1.28 -2.01 24.08
CA PRO A 66 -1.65 -1.89 25.48
C PRO A 66 -2.57 -3.06 25.84
N ARG A 67 -2.37 -3.67 27.01
CA ARG A 67 -3.38 -4.54 27.60
C ARG A 67 -4.61 -3.68 27.83
N GLU A 68 -5.77 -4.08 27.28
CA GLU A 68 -7.03 -3.53 27.73
C GLU A 68 -7.07 -3.64 29.27
N PRO A 69 -7.51 -2.59 29.99
CA PRO A 69 -7.79 -2.76 31.40
C PRO A 69 -8.82 -3.89 31.55
N PRO A 70 -8.76 -4.69 32.61
CA PRO A 70 -9.78 -5.70 32.85
C PRO A 70 -11.15 -4.99 32.82
N ALA A 71 -12.05 -5.49 31.97
CA ALA A 71 -13.45 -5.16 32.08
C ALA A 71 -13.94 -5.78 33.39
N ASP A 72 -14.06 -4.94 34.42
CA ASP A 72 -14.80 -5.29 35.65
C ASP A 72 -16.27 -5.60 35.31
#